data_AF-A0A357LUU1-F1
#
_entry.id   AF-A0A357LUU1-F1
#
_cell.length_a   1.000
_cell.length_b   1.000
_cell.length_c   1.000
_cell.angle_alpha   90.00
_cell.angle_beta   90.00
_cell.angle_gamma   90.00
#
_symmetry.space_group_name_H-M   'P 1'
#
loop_
_entity.id
_entity.type
_entity.pdbx_description
1 polymer ?
#
loop_
_entity_poly.entity_id
_entity_poly.type
_entity_poly.pdbx_seq_one_letter_code
_entity_poly.pdbx_strand_id
1 'polypeptide(L)' 'AQCAIKGELRSALEVGVFGPDRAFSDLGDIVSGIAQGRASDTDITIADLTGTGVQDTAIATLASQRADAAGTGATFTS' A
#
# COMPACT_ATOMS: atom_id res chain seq x y z
N ALA A 1 -4.34 3.16 9.97
CA ALA A 1 -3.33 2.75 8.97
C ALA A 1 -1.93 2.63 9.61
N GLN A 2 -1.03 1.80 9.08
CA GLN A 2 0.33 1.64 9.62
C GLN A 2 1.18 2.91 9.51
N CYS A 3 0.94 3.75 8.50
CA CYS A 3 1.61 5.03 8.32
C CYS A 3 1.43 6.00 9.50
N ALA A 4 0.29 5.94 10.20
CA ALA A 4 0.09 6.74 11.42
C ALA A 4 1.00 6.33 12.60
N ILE A 5 1.62 5.14 12.54
CA ILE A 5 2.49 4.59 13.60
C ILE A 5 3.96 4.59 13.16
N LYS A 6 4.22 4.28 11.88
CA LYS A 6 5.57 4.02 11.36
C LYS A 6 5.95 4.86 10.13
N GLY A 7 5.00 5.57 9.53
CA GLY A 7 5.21 6.41 8.36
C GLY A 7 5.38 7.88 8.74
N GLU A 8 5.43 8.73 7.70
CA GLU A 8 5.60 10.18 7.85
C GLU A 8 4.37 10.86 8.46
N LEU A 9 3.18 10.27 8.28
CA LEU A 9 1.93 10.74 8.90
C LEU A 9 2.03 10.80 10.42
N ARG A 10 2.79 9.88 11.04
CA ARG A 10 3.04 9.88 12.49
C ARG A 10 3.53 11.24 12.98
N SER A 11 4.55 11.78 12.32
CA SER A 11 5.17 13.06 12.68
C SER A 11 4.15 14.21 12.59
N ALA A 12 3.32 14.24 11.54
CA ALA A 12 2.30 15.26 11.36
C ALA A 12 1.18 15.19 12.43
N LEU A 13 0.82 13.97 12.86
CA LEU A 13 -0.14 13.76 13.95
C LEU A 13 0.44 14.17 15.31
N GLU A 14 1.72 13.84 15.58
CA GLU A 14 2.41 14.19 16.82
C GLU A 14 2.45 15.70 17.08
N VAL A 15 2.64 16.50 16.03
CA VAL A 15 2.65 17.98 16.13
C VAL A 15 1.25 18.61 15.99
N GLY A 16 0.20 17.81 15.85
CA GLY A 16 -1.18 18.28 15.76
C GLY A 16 -1.52 19.05 14.48
N VAL A 17 -0.82 18.79 13.37
CA VAL A 17 -1.13 19.41 12.06
C VAL A 17 -2.52 19.01 11.58
N PHE A 18 -2.97 17.80 11.93
CA PHE A 18 -4.31 17.31 11.65
C PHE A 18 -5.13 17.15 12.94
N GLY A 19 -6.41 17.48 12.88
CA GLY A 19 -7.35 17.24 13.99
C GLY A 19 -7.56 15.73 14.25
N PRO A 20 -8.01 15.36 15.46
CA PRO A 20 -8.13 13.96 15.89
C PRO A 20 -9.09 13.13 15.03
N ASP A 21 -10.07 13.78 14.40
CA ASP A 21 -11.08 13.12 13.55
C ASP A 21 -10.69 13.06 12.07
N ARG A 22 -9.49 13.52 11.70
CA ARG A 22 -9.04 13.50 10.31
C ARG A 22 -8.74 12.07 9.87
N ALA A 23 -9.62 11.51 9.05
CA ALA A 23 -9.37 10.26 8.34
C ALA A 23 -8.68 10.51 6.99
N PHE A 24 -7.81 9.57 6.61
CA PHE A 24 -7.22 9.48 5.28
C PHE A 24 -7.62 8.13 4.67
N SER A 25 -7.97 8.12 3.39
CA SER A 25 -8.37 6.90 2.70
C SER A 25 -7.19 5.96 2.49
N ASP A 26 -7.40 4.66 2.72
CA ASP A 26 -6.40 3.64 2.39
C ASP A 26 -6.39 3.39 0.87
N LEU A 27 -5.22 3.02 0.34
CA LEU A 27 -5.06 2.75 -1.10
C LEU A 27 -5.98 1.60 -1.58
N GLY A 28 -6.22 0.61 -0.73
CA GLY A 28 -7.12 -0.51 -1.03
C GLY A 28 -8.57 -0.06 -1.26
N ASP A 29 -9.06 0.91 -0.49
CA ASP A 29 -10.40 1.46 -0.66
C ASP A 29 -10.52 2.26 -1.95
N ILE A 30 -9.46 2.95 -2.37
CA ILE A 30 -9.43 3.67 -3.64
C ILE A 30 -9.44 2.68 -4.82
N VAL A 31 -8.58 1.66 -4.79
CA VAL A 31 -8.49 0.65 -5.86
C VAL A 31 -9.77 -0.17 -5.99
N SER A 32 -10.47 -0.41 -4.88
CA SER A 32 -11.76 -1.13 -4.87
C SER A 32 -12.98 -0.24 -5.16
N GLY A 33 -12.79 1.08 -5.34
CA GLY A 33 -13.86 2.04 -5.62
C GLY A 33 -14.72 2.40 -4.40
N ILE A 34 -14.32 2.02 -3.19
CA ILE A 34 -14.98 2.39 -1.93
C ILE A 34 -14.70 3.86 -1.59
N ALA A 35 -13.48 4.33 -1.85
CA ALA A 35 -13.07 5.71 -1.62
C ALA A 35 -12.74 6.41 -2.93
N GLN A 36 -13.01 7.72 -2.99
CA GLN A 36 -12.61 8.53 -4.13
C GLN A 36 -11.11 8.77 -4.12
N GLY A 37 -10.46 8.53 -5.26
CA GLY A 37 -9.06 8.91 -5.48
C GLY A 37 -8.92 10.38 -5.86
N ARG A 38 -7.94 10.66 -6.72
CA ARG A 38 -7.69 12.00 -7.27
C ARG A 38 -8.92 12.52 -8.04
N ALA A 39 -9.33 13.77 -7.79
CA ALA A 39 -10.57 14.33 -8.33
C ALA A 39 -10.35 15.29 -9.50
N SER A 40 -9.20 15.98 -9.54
CA SER A 40 -8.91 17.00 -10.54
C SER A 40 -7.43 17.08 -10.90
N ASP A 41 -7.12 17.67 -12.05
CA ASP A 41 -5.74 17.91 -12.52
C ASP A 41 -4.92 18.89 -11.69
N THR A 42 -5.57 19.67 -10.85
CA THR A 42 -4.90 20.60 -9.93
C THR A 42 -4.61 19.99 -8.56
N ASP A 43 -5.12 18.80 -8.26
CA ASP A 43 -4.93 18.17 -6.95
C ASP A 43 -3.48 17.73 -6.77
N ILE A 44 -2.91 18.04 -5.60
CA ILE A 44 -1.68 17.44 -5.10
C ILE A 44 -2.07 16.27 -4.19
N THR A 45 -1.59 15.08 -4.52
CA THR A 45 -1.87 13.85 -3.77
C THR A 45 -0.59 13.32 -3.15
N ILE A 46 -0.62 13.02 -1.86
CA ILE A 46 0.49 12.41 -1.13
C ILE A 46 0.06 10.98 -0.75
N ALA A 47 0.90 10.00 -1.06
CA ALA A 47 0.72 8.62 -0.63
C ALA A 47 1.82 8.27 0.38
N ASP A 48 1.43 8.08 1.64
CA ASP A 48 2.33 7.58 2.68
C ASP A 48 2.13 6.06 2.81
N LEU A 49 3.08 5.30 2.25
CA LEU A 49 3.03 3.85 2.17
C LEU A 49 4.16 3.25 3.00
N THR A 50 3.83 2.53 4.07
CA THR A 50 4.84 1.89 4.94
C THR A 50 5.23 0.47 4.49
N GLY A 51 4.72 0.02 3.33
CA GLY A 51 4.81 -1.36 2.87
C GLY A 51 4.03 -2.33 3.75
N THR A 52 3.51 -3.42 3.17
CA THR A 52 2.85 -4.49 3.94
C THR A 52 3.31 -5.83 3.40
N GLY A 53 3.65 -6.78 4.28
CA GLY A 53 4.16 -8.10 3.83
C GLY A 53 3.17 -8.89 2.96
N VAL A 54 1.87 -8.54 2.98
CA VAL A 54 0.87 -9.11 2.07
C VAL A 54 1.14 -8.74 0.61
N GLN A 55 1.66 -7.53 0.34
CA GLN A 55 1.99 -7.10 -1.02
C GLN A 55 3.13 -7.94 -1.59
N ASP A 56 4.19 -8.17 -0.81
CA ASP A 56 5.32 -9.01 -1.21
C ASP A 56 4.87 -10.45 -1.47
N THR A 57 4.00 -10.98 -0.61
CA THR A 57 3.43 -12.33 -0.76
C THR A 57 2.60 -12.46 -2.04
N ALA A 58 1.77 -11.46 -2.36
CA ALA A 58 0.97 -11.44 -3.58
C ALA A 58 1.86 -11.41 -4.83
N ILE A 59 2.91 -10.58 -4.82
CA ILE A 59 3.90 -10.52 -5.91
C ILE A 59 4.63 -11.86 -6.04
N ALA A 60 5.11 -12.44 -4.95
CA ALA A 60 5.81 -13.72 -4.95
C ALA A 60 4.92 -14.86 -5.49
N THR A 61 3.65 -14.89 -5.09
CA THR A 61 2.68 -15.88 -5.57
C THR A 61 2.47 -15.76 -7.07
N LEU A 62 2.25 -14.53 -7.58
CA LEU A 62 2.08 -14.30 -9.01
C LEU A 62 3.35 -14.64 -9.80
N ALA A 63 4.53 -14.28 -9.27
CA ALA A 63 5.81 -14.62 -9.88
C ALA A 63 6.02 -16.14 -9.95
N SER A 64 5.71 -16.86 -8.88
CA SER A 64 5.78 -18.33 -8.84
C SER A 64 4.88 -18.96 -9.91
N GLN A 65 3.61 -18.54 -9.99
CA GLN A 65 2.66 -19.04 -11.00
C GLN A 65 3.16 -18.81 -12.43
N ARG A 66 3.79 -17.65 -12.69
CA ARG A 66 4.36 -17.33 -14.01
C ARG A 66 5.61 -18.15 -14.30
N ALA A 67 6.46 -18.40 -13.29
CA ALA A 67 7.65 -19.22 -13.44
C ALA A 67 7.28 -20.66 -13.81
N ASP A 68 6.28 -21.22 -13.12
CA ASP A 68 5.73 -22.55 -13.40
C ASP A 68 5.18 -22.63 -14.84
N ALA A 69 4.35 -21.65 -15.25
CA ALA A 69 3.78 -21.61 -16.59
C ALA A 69 4.83 -21.47 -17.72
N ALA A 70 5.96 -20.83 -17.43
CA ALA A 70 7.06 -20.66 -18.36
C ALA A 70 8.10 -21.81 -18.32
N GLY A 71 7.95 -22.77 -17.40
CA GLY A 71 8.95 -23.84 -17.21
C GLY A 71 10.31 -23.30 -16.75
N THR A 72 10.32 -22.23 -15.94
CA THR A 72 11.53 -21.56 -15.45
C THR A 72 11.68 -21.70 -13.95
N GLY A 73 12.92 -21.65 -13.43
CA GLY A 73 13.23 -21.79 -12.00
C GLY A 73 14.01 -23.07 -11.69
N ALA A 74 14.18 -23.35 -10.39
CA ALA A 74 14.85 -24.55 -9.90
C ALA A 74 14.14 -25.08 -8.64
N THR A 75 13.94 -26.40 -8.59
CA THR A 75 13.38 -27.08 -7.42
C THR A 75 14.51 -27.52 -6.50
N PHE A 76 14.38 -27.20 -5.22
CA PHE A 76 15.30 -27.67 -4.17
C PHE A 76 14.54 -28.63 -3.25
N THR A 77 15.12 -29.78 -2.96
CA THR A 77 14.59 -30.78 -2.01
C THR A 77 15.57 -30.95 -0.87
N SER A 78 15.06 -31.13 0.36
CA SER A 78 15.86 -31.49 1.54
C SER A 78 16.00 -33.00 1.67
#